data_AF-A0A7Z0EH36-F1
#
_entry.id   AF-A0A7Z0EH36-F1
#
_cell.length_a   1.000
_cell.length_b   1.000
_cell.length_c   1.000
_cell.angle_alpha   90.00
_cell.angle_beta   90.00
_cell.angle_gamma   90.00
#
_symmetry.space_group_name_H-M   'P 1'
#
loop_
_entity.id
_entity.type
_entity.pdbx_description
1 polymer ?
#
loop_
_entity_poly.entity_id
_entity_poly.type
_entity_poly.pdbx_seq_one_letter_code
_entity_poly.pdbx_strand_id
1 'polypeptide(L)'
;MSFETESRISRTSTSTSTSTKTHTRYSTTRSGTLIGAVVWWVRAGRAVRVRSKATVQWVRETVTPAGWVVVAAVALLPVGLVFGWAELIVAGFVAAALLLIALPFLMGGRSYSVDFTLPVDRVVAGGEVTGTLRVTNISKRLELPGRIDVPIGQGLTDVHVPLMRAGAVHDDFVTVPAFQRGVIDVGPITTVRTDPLGVLKREVAWADVHRLFVHPVTVSIPSTSAGFVRDLEGNPTSDIVDSDISFHAIREYAPGDGQRNVHWKSTAKTGKLMVRQFEESRRSRLAIALSLRADEYASDEEFEMAVSAAGSLGIRAIRDGRDVVAFASDEIPEFARGSIRSIRTFTVLSTRTFLDDLSAIASSGNAMPLEDVCALASQVIPDISIAFVICGSTMTSARLHALTLKFPAAVSIVAVLCDPASAPKFRDLSGTGVLTIGVLDDFRSLLARRAG
;
A
#
# COMPACT_ATOMS: atom_id res chain seq x y z
N MET A 1 -5.45 6.20 -53.40
CA MET A 1 -6.08 7.03 -52.35
C MET A 1 -6.76 6.09 -51.39
N SER A 2 -6.08 5.78 -50.30
CA SER A 2 -6.51 4.84 -49.26
C SER A 2 -6.78 5.64 -48.00
N PHE A 3 -8.01 5.59 -47.52
CA PHE A 3 -8.34 6.06 -46.18
C PHE A 3 -9.16 4.97 -45.50
N GLU A 4 -8.48 4.31 -44.56
CA GLU A 4 -9.04 3.37 -43.61
C GLU A 4 -9.95 4.09 -42.62
N THR A 5 -11.03 3.39 -42.28
CA THR A 5 -11.93 3.71 -41.18
C THR A 5 -11.51 2.86 -40.00
N GLU A 6 -11.18 3.47 -38.86
CA GLU A 6 -11.23 2.78 -37.57
C GLU A 6 -11.94 3.63 -36.51
N SER A 7 -12.95 2.98 -35.95
CA SER A 7 -13.84 3.40 -34.88
C SER A 7 -13.15 3.32 -33.52
N ARG A 8 -13.21 4.38 -32.71
CA ARG A 8 -12.98 4.29 -31.26
C ARG A 8 -14.26 4.49 -30.47
N ILE A 9 -14.69 3.37 -29.90
CA ILE A 9 -15.74 3.21 -28.89
C ILE A 9 -15.37 4.03 -27.66
N SER A 10 -16.22 4.99 -27.31
CA SER A 10 -16.15 5.73 -26.05
C SER A 10 -17.19 5.15 -25.09
N ARG A 11 -16.74 4.57 -23.98
CA ARG A 11 -17.60 4.09 -22.89
C ARG A 11 -18.18 5.29 -22.14
N THR A 12 -19.51 5.32 -22.05
CA THR A 12 -20.31 6.21 -21.22
C THR A 12 -20.09 5.89 -19.74
N SER A 13 -19.67 6.87 -18.93
CA SER A 13 -19.87 6.87 -17.49
C SER A 13 -20.87 7.97 -17.13
N THR A 14 -22.02 7.55 -16.61
CA THR A 14 -23.09 8.42 -16.14
C THR A 14 -22.72 8.94 -14.76
N SER A 15 -22.53 10.26 -14.63
CA SER A 15 -22.57 10.94 -13.33
C SER A 15 -23.78 11.87 -13.30
N THR A 16 -24.75 11.51 -12.46
CA THR A 16 -25.94 12.32 -12.19
C THR A 16 -25.51 13.52 -11.35
N SER A 17 -25.50 14.72 -11.93
CA SER A 17 -25.46 15.96 -11.17
C SER A 17 -26.79 16.71 -11.35
N THR A 18 -27.50 16.88 -10.25
CA THR A 18 -28.73 17.67 -10.16
C THR A 18 -28.35 19.14 -10.37
N SER A 19 -28.42 19.62 -11.61
CA SER A 19 -28.22 21.03 -11.95
C SER A 19 -29.54 21.79 -11.77
N THR A 20 -29.66 22.51 -10.64
CA THR A 20 -30.68 23.55 -10.47
C THR A 20 -30.37 24.69 -11.45
N LYS A 21 -31.05 24.71 -12.60
CA LYS A 21 -30.97 25.79 -13.58
C LYS A 21 -31.88 26.95 -13.16
N THR A 22 -31.29 27.99 -12.57
CA THR A 22 -31.95 29.29 -12.39
C THR A 22 -31.91 30.05 -13.71
N HIS A 23 -33.06 30.16 -14.40
CA HIS A 23 -33.23 31.02 -15.57
C HIS A 23 -33.59 32.44 -15.12
N THR A 24 -32.62 33.35 -15.16
CA THR A 24 -32.87 34.78 -14.96
C THR A 24 -33.03 35.46 -16.33
N ARG A 25 -34.26 35.84 -16.69
CA ARG A 25 -34.55 36.73 -17.81
C ARG A 25 -34.23 38.16 -17.40
N TYR A 26 -33.36 38.84 -18.15
CA TYR A 26 -33.17 40.29 -18.04
C TYR A 26 -34.11 40.99 -19.02
N SER A 27 -35.03 41.81 -18.50
CA SER A 27 -35.71 42.83 -19.30
C SER A 27 -34.78 44.05 -19.42
N THR A 28 -34.50 44.44 -20.66
CA THR A 28 -33.77 45.66 -20.99
C THR A 28 -34.61 46.88 -20.67
N THR A 29 -34.11 47.80 -19.83
CA THR A 29 -34.57 49.19 -19.84
C THR A 29 -33.43 50.13 -19.46
N ARG A 30 -33.20 51.06 -20.38
CA ARG A 30 -32.46 52.34 -20.32
C ARG A 30 -31.04 52.39 -19.73
N SER A 31 -30.18 52.81 -20.66
CA SER A 31 -28.84 53.36 -20.52
C SER A 31 -28.61 54.23 -19.27
N GLY A 32 -27.63 53.81 -18.47
CA GLY A 32 -26.88 54.68 -17.58
C GLY A 32 -25.43 54.21 -17.58
N THR A 33 -24.52 55.05 -18.07
CA THR A 33 -23.05 54.84 -18.10
C THR A 33 -22.47 54.45 -16.73
N LEU A 34 -23.18 54.78 -15.64
CA LEU A 34 -22.84 54.42 -14.27
C LEU A 34 -22.96 52.91 -13.95
N ILE A 35 -23.88 52.17 -14.58
CA ILE A 35 -24.05 50.72 -14.28
C ILE A 35 -22.98 49.88 -14.99
N GLY A 36 -22.54 50.29 -16.19
CA GLY A 36 -21.41 49.69 -16.87
C GLY A 36 -20.09 49.85 -16.09
N ALA A 37 -19.89 51.03 -15.48
CA ALA A 37 -18.75 51.30 -14.60
C ALA A 37 -18.77 50.44 -13.32
N VAL A 38 -19.94 50.25 -12.69
CA VAL A 38 -20.08 49.40 -11.49
C VAL A 38 -19.85 47.92 -11.81
N VAL A 39 -20.39 47.40 -12.92
CA VAL A 39 -20.17 46.01 -13.33
C VAL A 39 -18.71 45.77 -13.75
N TRP A 40 -18.06 46.74 -14.38
CA TRP A 40 -16.63 46.71 -14.67
C TRP A 40 -15.79 46.75 -13.38
N TRP A 41 -16.13 47.59 -12.40
CA TRP A 41 -15.47 47.65 -11.07
C TRP A 41 -15.64 46.35 -10.26
N VAL A 42 -16.81 45.71 -10.30
CA VAL A 42 -17.06 44.44 -9.59
C VAL A 42 -16.35 43.26 -10.28
N ARG A 43 -16.26 43.26 -11.62
CA ARG A 43 -15.47 42.26 -12.38
C ARG A 43 -13.97 42.49 -12.24
N ALA A 44 -13.50 43.75 -12.25
CA ALA A 44 -12.13 44.12 -11.96
C ALA A 44 -11.77 43.77 -10.51
N GLY A 45 -12.65 44.02 -9.54
CA GLY A 45 -12.46 43.68 -8.13
C GLY A 45 -12.39 42.17 -7.85
N ARG A 46 -13.14 41.34 -8.60
CA ARG A 46 -13.00 39.87 -8.54
C ARG A 46 -11.70 39.38 -9.19
N ALA A 47 -11.30 39.94 -10.33
CA ALA A 47 -10.02 39.61 -10.97
C ALA A 47 -8.81 40.06 -10.12
N VAL A 48 -8.91 41.22 -9.47
CA VAL A 48 -7.93 41.74 -8.50
C VAL A 48 -7.90 40.88 -7.24
N ARG A 49 -9.04 40.40 -6.71
CA ARG A 49 -9.06 39.49 -5.54
C ARG A 49 -8.48 38.11 -5.82
N VAL A 50 -8.70 37.55 -7.00
CA VAL A 50 -8.13 36.25 -7.39
C VAL A 50 -6.63 36.39 -7.67
N ARG A 51 -6.21 37.46 -8.36
CA ARG A 51 -4.78 37.78 -8.53
C ARG A 51 -4.11 38.12 -7.20
N SER A 52 -4.75 38.86 -6.30
CA SER A 52 -4.18 39.23 -5.01
C SER A 52 -4.00 38.02 -4.10
N LYS A 53 -4.92 37.06 -4.10
CA LYS A 53 -4.74 35.81 -3.35
C LYS A 53 -3.57 34.99 -3.89
N ALA A 54 -3.46 34.85 -5.22
CA ALA A 54 -2.33 34.17 -5.85
C ALA A 54 -0.99 34.89 -5.58
N THR A 55 -0.97 36.22 -5.62
CA THR A 55 0.22 37.02 -5.31
C THR A 55 0.60 36.93 -3.84
N VAL A 56 -0.36 37.00 -2.92
CA VAL A 56 -0.10 36.88 -1.48
C VAL A 56 0.42 35.48 -1.13
N GLN A 57 -0.15 34.44 -1.73
CA GLN A 57 0.33 33.07 -1.54
C GLN A 57 1.74 32.90 -2.11
N TRP A 58 1.99 33.39 -3.33
CA TRP A 58 3.31 33.36 -3.94
C TRP A 58 4.37 34.10 -3.10
N VAL A 59 4.05 35.28 -2.56
CA VAL A 59 4.94 36.03 -1.66
C VAL A 59 5.21 35.28 -0.36
N ARG A 60 4.18 34.66 0.24
CA ARG A 60 4.35 33.87 1.47
C ARG A 60 5.20 32.62 1.28
N GLU A 61 5.06 31.93 0.15
CA GLU A 61 5.86 30.76 -0.19
C GLU A 61 7.31 31.15 -0.56
N THR A 62 7.51 32.39 -1.02
CA THR A 62 8.83 32.86 -1.49
C THR A 62 9.66 33.54 -0.41
N VAL A 63 9.04 34.27 0.52
CA VAL A 63 9.74 35.09 1.53
C VAL A 63 9.92 34.29 2.82
N THR A 64 11.18 34.05 3.21
CA THR A 64 11.51 33.34 4.45
C THR A 64 11.20 34.19 5.69
N PRO A 65 11.23 33.63 6.93
CA PRO A 65 11.09 34.44 8.14
C PRO A 65 12.10 35.60 8.22
N ALA A 66 13.35 35.37 7.80
CA ALA A 66 14.36 36.43 7.69
C ALA A 66 14.01 37.45 6.59
N GLY A 67 13.47 36.97 5.47
CA GLY A 67 12.97 37.84 4.39
C GLY A 67 11.88 38.80 4.84
N TRP A 68 10.97 38.39 5.73
CA TRP A 68 9.96 39.30 6.29
C TRP A 68 10.56 40.42 7.12
N VAL A 69 11.66 40.15 7.85
CA VAL A 69 12.41 41.19 8.58
C VAL A 69 13.03 42.19 7.62
N VAL A 70 13.65 41.71 6.54
CA VAL A 70 14.22 42.56 5.48
C VAL A 70 13.13 43.42 4.83
N VAL A 71 12.00 42.82 4.47
CA VAL A 71 10.85 43.55 3.89
C VAL A 71 10.31 44.60 4.87
N ALA A 72 10.20 44.28 6.16
CA ALA A 72 9.75 45.22 7.18
C ALA A 72 10.73 46.40 7.36
N ALA A 73 12.04 46.13 7.36
CA ALA A 73 13.07 47.17 7.44
C ALA A 73 13.02 48.12 6.24
N VAL A 74 12.81 47.59 5.02
CA VAL A 74 12.59 48.44 3.83
C VAL A 74 11.29 49.25 3.96
N ALA A 75 10.22 48.64 4.46
CA ALA A 75 8.93 49.32 4.62
C ALA A 75 8.95 50.45 5.66
N LEU A 76 9.83 50.37 6.67
CA LEU A 76 10.01 51.41 7.69
C LEU A 76 10.90 52.57 7.21
N LEU A 77 11.68 52.41 6.14
CA LEU A 77 12.59 53.45 5.61
C LEU A 77 11.94 54.85 5.50
N PRO A 78 10.71 55.03 4.98
CA PRO A 78 10.05 56.34 4.91
C PRO A 78 9.81 56.97 6.29
N VAL A 79 9.52 56.17 7.32
CA VAL A 79 9.37 56.64 8.70
C VAL A 79 10.71 57.19 9.19
N GLY A 80 11.80 56.47 8.96
CA GLY A 80 13.15 56.92 9.32
C GLY A 80 13.50 58.26 8.65
N LEU A 81 13.14 58.42 7.38
CA LEU A 81 13.34 59.68 6.64
C LEU A 81 12.51 60.85 7.19
N VAL A 82 11.24 60.61 7.56
CA VAL A 82 10.34 61.65 8.10
C VAL A 82 10.79 62.11 9.49
N PHE A 83 11.19 61.17 10.35
CA PHE A 83 11.57 61.46 11.74
C PHE A 83 13.08 61.73 11.94
N GLY A 84 13.89 61.60 10.88
CA GLY A 84 15.35 61.83 10.92
C GLY A 84 16.12 60.78 11.73
N TRP A 85 15.58 59.58 11.90
CA TRP A 85 16.22 58.52 12.68
C TRP A 85 17.26 57.78 11.86
N ALA A 86 18.53 58.15 12.05
CA ALA A 86 19.66 57.64 11.27
C ALA A 86 19.77 56.10 11.26
N GLU A 87 19.58 55.45 12.40
CA GLU A 87 19.63 53.98 12.53
C GLU A 87 18.62 53.29 11.62
N LEU A 88 17.40 53.82 11.58
CA LEU A 88 16.30 53.25 10.80
C LEU A 88 16.50 53.49 9.29
N ILE A 89 17.08 54.63 8.92
CA ILE A 89 17.46 54.93 7.53
C ILE A 89 18.55 53.95 7.06
N VAL A 90 19.61 53.75 7.84
CA VAL A 90 20.70 52.81 7.49
C VAL A 90 20.17 51.39 7.36
N ALA A 91 19.38 50.93 8.34
CA ALA A 91 18.77 49.61 8.31
C ALA A 91 17.89 49.41 7.05
N GLY A 92 17.09 50.40 6.68
CA GLY A 92 16.25 50.36 5.48
C GLY A 92 17.06 50.26 4.18
N PHE A 93 18.13 51.04 4.03
CA PHE A 93 18.98 50.99 2.84
C PHE A 93 19.77 49.67 2.73
N VAL A 94 20.30 49.16 3.85
CA VAL A 94 20.95 47.84 3.88
C VAL A 94 19.96 46.76 3.48
N ALA A 95 18.75 46.76 4.05
CA ALA A 95 17.70 45.82 3.71
C ALA A 95 17.31 45.90 2.22
N ALA A 96 17.22 47.11 1.65
CA ALA A 96 16.94 47.31 0.23
C ALA A 96 18.07 46.74 -0.65
N ALA A 97 19.33 46.95 -0.27
CA ALA A 97 20.48 46.37 -0.97
C ALA A 97 20.46 44.83 -0.92
N LEU A 98 20.16 44.23 0.24
CA LEU A 98 20.03 42.77 0.38
C LEU A 98 18.92 42.21 -0.52
N LEU A 99 17.77 42.87 -0.59
CA LEU A 99 16.66 42.45 -1.45
C LEU A 99 17.02 42.56 -2.94
N LEU A 100 17.71 43.63 -3.35
CA LEU A 100 18.20 43.79 -4.71
C LEU A 100 19.22 42.70 -5.10
N ILE A 101 20.07 42.27 -4.17
CA ILE A 101 21.01 41.16 -4.38
C ILE A 101 20.28 39.81 -4.45
N ALA A 102 19.20 39.63 -3.68
CA ALA A 102 18.43 38.39 -3.65
C ALA A 102 17.49 38.21 -4.86
N LEU A 103 16.96 39.28 -5.44
CA LEU A 103 15.94 39.24 -6.50
C LEU A 103 16.34 38.41 -7.75
N PRO A 104 17.59 38.49 -8.28
CA PRO A 104 18.02 37.66 -9.41
C PRO A 104 17.95 36.16 -9.15
N PHE A 105 18.08 35.72 -7.89
CA PHE A 105 18.01 34.30 -7.51
C PHE A 105 16.59 33.73 -7.62
N LEU A 106 15.56 34.58 -7.72
CA LEU A 106 14.18 34.18 -8.01
C LEU A 106 13.89 34.01 -9.51
N MET A 107 14.69 34.64 -10.37
CA MET A 107 14.53 34.58 -11.84
C MET A 107 15.19 33.31 -12.39
N GLY A 108 14.44 32.20 -12.39
CA GLY A 108 14.95 30.93 -12.96
C GLY A 108 14.14 29.66 -12.66
N GLY A 109 12.93 29.79 -12.08
CA GLY A 109 12.20 28.66 -11.46
C GLY A 109 11.76 27.48 -12.34
N ARG A 110 12.16 27.38 -13.61
CA ARG A 110 11.94 26.19 -14.46
C ARG A 110 13.19 25.88 -15.30
N SER A 111 14.37 26.19 -14.79
CA SER A 111 15.62 25.97 -15.52
C SER A 111 16.08 24.51 -15.50
N TYR A 112 15.59 23.70 -14.58
CA TYR A 112 15.91 22.27 -14.50
C TYR A 112 14.73 21.40 -14.92
N SER A 113 15.03 20.42 -15.77
CA SER A 113 14.23 19.20 -15.90
C SER A 113 14.90 18.15 -15.03
N VAL A 114 14.13 17.56 -14.11
CA VAL A 114 14.60 16.49 -13.24
C VAL A 114 13.81 15.24 -13.58
N ASP A 115 14.55 14.19 -13.91
CA ASP A 115 14.03 12.87 -14.18
C ASP A 115 14.66 11.92 -13.15
N PHE A 116 13.83 11.14 -12.49
CA PHE A 116 14.29 10.19 -11.49
C PHE A 116 13.79 8.81 -11.84
N THR A 117 14.71 7.86 -11.85
CA THR A 117 14.42 6.49 -12.23
C THR A 117 14.93 5.54 -11.17
N LEU A 118 14.03 4.73 -10.62
CA LEU A 118 14.40 3.56 -9.83
C LEU A 118 14.58 2.37 -10.76
N PRO A 119 15.72 1.65 -10.71
CA PRO A 119 15.97 0.49 -11.58
C PRO A 119 15.02 -0.68 -11.30
N VAL A 120 14.55 -0.78 -10.05
CA VAL A 120 13.58 -1.75 -9.58
C VAL A 120 12.54 -1.06 -8.71
N ASP A 121 11.31 -1.56 -8.75
CA ASP A 121 10.19 -1.06 -7.96
C ASP A 121 9.91 -1.94 -6.72
N ARG A 122 10.74 -2.97 -6.49
CA ARG A 122 10.64 -3.95 -5.41
C ARG A 122 12.02 -4.34 -4.88
N VAL A 123 12.11 -4.50 -3.57
CA VAL A 123 13.31 -4.98 -2.86
C VAL A 123 12.88 -5.78 -1.63
N VAL A 124 13.74 -6.63 -1.09
CA VAL A 124 13.47 -7.33 0.18
C VAL A 124 13.96 -6.49 1.35
N ALA A 125 13.27 -6.55 2.49
CA ALA A 125 13.68 -5.88 3.71
C ALA A 125 15.14 -6.19 4.09
N GLY A 126 15.87 -5.16 4.52
CA GLY A 126 17.32 -5.18 4.73
C GLY A 126 18.15 -4.86 3.49
N GLY A 127 17.54 -4.74 2.31
CA GLY A 127 18.21 -4.32 1.08
C GLY A 127 18.31 -2.80 0.91
N GLU A 128 18.89 -2.40 -0.21
CA GLU A 128 18.96 -1.00 -0.65
C GLU A 128 18.76 -0.92 -2.18
N VAL A 129 18.21 0.20 -2.65
CA VAL A 129 18.02 0.46 -4.08
C VAL A 129 18.63 1.80 -4.41
N THR A 130 19.52 1.83 -5.41
CA THR A 130 20.12 3.07 -5.90
C THR A 130 19.34 3.59 -7.10
N GLY A 131 18.61 4.69 -6.92
CA GLY A 131 17.97 5.42 -8.00
C GLY A 131 18.96 6.35 -8.72
N THR A 132 18.69 6.63 -10.00
CA THR A 132 19.45 7.61 -10.78
C THR A 132 18.62 8.89 -10.89
N LEU A 133 19.23 10.01 -10.48
CA LEU A 133 18.67 11.35 -10.61
C LEU A 133 19.38 12.06 -11.77
N ARG A 134 18.65 12.30 -12.86
CA ARG A 134 19.13 13.04 -14.01
C ARG A 134 18.62 14.46 -13.99
N VAL A 135 19.53 15.40 -13.90
CA VAL A 135 19.26 16.85 -13.88
C VAL A 135 19.73 17.45 -15.18
N THR A 136 18.82 18.04 -15.95
CA THR A 136 19.14 18.72 -17.21
C THR A 136 18.82 20.19 -17.12
N ASN A 137 19.80 21.05 -17.45
CA ASN A 137 19.54 22.47 -17.60
C ASN A 137 18.83 22.75 -18.94
N ILE A 138 17.53 23.00 -18.88
CA ILE A 138 16.68 23.34 -20.04
C ILE A 138 16.64 24.85 -20.35
N SER A 139 17.35 25.65 -19.57
CA SER A 139 17.47 27.10 -19.78
C SER A 139 18.49 27.41 -20.87
N LYS A 140 18.37 28.60 -21.48
CA LYS A 140 19.34 29.11 -22.47
C LYS A 140 20.58 29.74 -21.82
N ARG A 141 20.70 29.70 -20.49
CA ARG A 141 21.72 30.42 -19.72
C ARG A 141 22.53 29.46 -18.86
N LEU A 142 23.65 29.98 -18.36
CA LEU A 142 24.40 29.34 -17.28
C LEU A 142 23.56 29.38 -16.00
N GLU A 143 23.34 28.23 -15.39
CA GLU A 143 22.59 28.11 -14.14
C GLU A 143 23.55 27.92 -12.96
N LEU A 144 23.33 28.70 -11.91
CA LEU A 144 24.10 28.64 -10.67
C LEU A 144 23.90 27.31 -9.94
N PRO A 145 24.87 26.90 -9.10
CA PRO A 145 24.73 25.73 -8.25
C PRO A 145 23.44 25.79 -7.43
N GLY A 146 22.82 24.63 -7.23
CA GLY A 146 21.54 24.52 -6.53
C GLY A 146 21.45 23.24 -5.70
N ARG A 147 20.27 23.02 -5.13
CA ARG A 147 19.94 21.79 -4.40
C ARG A 147 18.64 21.21 -4.93
N ILE A 148 18.59 19.89 -5.01
CA ILE A 148 17.37 19.13 -5.27
C ILE A 148 17.10 18.28 -4.04
N ASP A 149 15.90 18.40 -3.54
CA ASP A 149 15.43 17.64 -2.38
C ASP A 149 14.64 16.44 -2.92
N VAL A 150 15.07 15.24 -2.52
CA VAL A 150 14.43 13.97 -2.85
C VAL A 150 13.82 13.40 -1.57
N PRO A 151 12.50 13.52 -1.36
CA PRO A 151 11.81 12.87 -0.25
C PRO A 151 11.87 11.35 -0.41
N ILE A 152 12.22 10.63 0.65
CA ILE A 152 12.28 9.17 0.69
C ILE A 152 11.54 8.69 1.94
N GLY A 153 10.27 8.29 1.77
CA GLY A 153 9.39 7.98 2.89
C GLY A 153 9.24 9.18 3.82
N GLN A 154 9.76 9.06 5.05
CA GLN A 154 9.78 10.15 6.05
C GLN A 154 11.08 10.97 6.04
N GLY A 155 12.08 10.54 5.27
CA GLY A 155 13.38 11.20 5.17
C GLY A 155 13.46 12.16 3.99
N LEU A 156 14.51 12.99 3.99
CA LEU A 156 14.86 13.90 2.90
C LEU A 156 16.32 13.70 2.53
N THR A 157 16.61 13.52 1.25
CA THR A 157 17.99 13.45 0.72
C THR A 157 18.26 14.65 -0.18
N ASP A 158 19.35 15.36 0.10
CA ASP A 158 19.72 16.57 -0.61
C ASP A 158 20.80 16.26 -1.64
N VAL A 159 20.49 16.51 -2.91
CA VAL A 159 21.44 16.37 -4.03
C VAL A 159 21.95 17.75 -4.44
N HIS A 160 23.28 17.90 -4.50
CA HIS A 160 23.91 19.15 -4.93
C HIS A 160 24.05 19.20 -6.44
N VAL A 161 23.44 20.22 -7.06
CA VAL A 161 23.59 20.46 -8.50
C VAL A 161 24.72 21.46 -8.70
N PRO A 162 25.76 21.13 -9.49
CA PRO A 162 26.87 22.04 -9.76
C PRO A 162 26.45 23.20 -10.69
N LEU A 163 27.41 24.04 -11.07
CA LEU A 163 27.20 25.06 -12.09
C LEU A 163 26.95 24.40 -13.47
N MET A 164 25.79 24.66 -14.07
CA MET A 164 25.34 23.97 -15.28
C MET A 164 25.23 24.90 -16.49
N ARG A 165 25.94 24.60 -17.58
CA ARG A 165 25.75 25.30 -18.87
C ARG A 165 24.39 24.95 -19.47
N ALA A 166 23.92 25.76 -20.42
CA ALA A 166 22.70 25.47 -21.17
C ALA A 166 22.78 24.08 -21.83
N GLY A 167 21.78 23.23 -21.61
CA GLY A 167 21.73 21.86 -22.11
C GLY A 167 22.65 20.86 -21.40
N ALA A 168 23.42 21.27 -20.39
CA ALA A 168 24.26 20.34 -19.62
C ALA A 168 23.38 19.35 -18.83
N VAL A 169 23.88 18.13 -18.70
CA VAL A 169 23.27 17.04 -17.93
C VAL A 169 24.18 16.67 -16.78
N HIS A 170 23.59 16.48 -15.61
CA HIS A 170 24.25 16.02 -14.40
C HIS A 170 23.46 14.83 -13.86
N ASP A 171 24.13 13.68 -13.80
CA ASP A 171 23.56 12.46 -13.24
C ASP A 171 24.16 12.27 -11.84
N ASP A 172 23.29 12.00 -10.86
CA ASP A 172 23.67 11.66 -9.49
C ASP A 172 22.90 10.40 -9.02
N PHE A 173 23.36 9.80 -7.94
CA PHE A 173 22.81 8.56 -7.40
C PHE A 173 22.20 8.80 -6.02
N VAL A 174 20.96 8.35 -5.85
CA VAL A 174 20.24 8.45 -4.57
C VAL A 174 19.96 7.05 -4.06
N THR A 175 20.56 6.69 -2.94
CA THR A 175 20.32 5.39 -2.29
C THR A 175 19.08 5.46 -1.41
N VAL A 176 18.13 4.59 -1.68
CA VAL A 176 16.90 4.38 -0.90
C VAL A 176 17.12 3.15 0.00
N PRO A 177 17.38 3.35 1.31
CA PRO A 177 17.56 2.23 2.23
C PRO A 177 16.20 1.58 2.55
N ALA A 178 16.13 0.26 2.51
CA ALA A 178 14.91 -0.51 2.74
C ALA A 178 15.03 -1.38 4.01
N PHE A 179 15.31 -0.75 5.16
CA PHE A 179 15.59 -1.45 6.42
C PHE A 179 14.43 -2.31 6.94
N GLN A 180 13.20 -1.84 6.79
CA GLN A 180 11.98 -2.50 7.26
C GLN A 180 11.02 -2.70 6.09
N ARG A 181 10.16 -3.73 6.19
CA ARG A 181 9.13 -3.97 5.18
C ARG A 181 8.16 -2.78 5.15
N GLY A 182 7.60 -2.50 3.98
CA GLY A 182 6.77 -1.32 3.81
C GLY A 182 6.60 -0.93 2.36
N VAL A 183 5.89 0.18 2.15
CA VAL A 183 5.88 0.88 0.86
C VAL A 183 6.58 2.22 1.08
N ILE A 184 7.71 2.43 0.41
CA ILE A 184 8.48 3.67 0.48
C ILE A 184 8.12 4.49 -0.77
N ASP A 185 7.47 5.62 -0.54
CA ASP A 185 7.23 6.62 -1.59
C ASP A 185 8.49 7.49 -1.75
N VAL A 186 8.99 7.60 -2.98
CA VAL A 186 10.14 8.43 -3.35
C VAL A 186 9.65 9.57 -4.24
N GLY A 187 9.83 10.80 -3.79
CA GLY A 187 9.22 11.99 -4.39
C GLY A 187 7.97 12.48 -3.63
N PRO A 188 7.33 13.57 -4.08
CA PRO A 188 7.66 14.37 -5.26
C PRO A 188 9.00 15.08 -5.09
N ILE A 189 9.86 14.98 -6.10
CA ILE A 189 11.17 15.65 -6.06
C ILE A 189 10.93 17.16 -6.10
N THR A 190 11.79 17.93 -5.43
CA THR A 190 11.63 19.39 -5.35
C THR A 190 12.94 20.10 -5.68
N THR A 191 12.94 21.04 -6.64
CA THR A 191 14.09 21.95 -6.77
C THR A 191 13.99 22.95 -5.65
N VAL A 192 15.08 23.16 -4.92
CA VAL A 192 15.19 24.26 -3.98
C VAL A 192 16.24 25.26 -4.47
N ARG A 193 15.79 26.50 -4.63
CA ARG A 193 16.64 27.66 -4.90
C ARG A 193 16.53 28.62 -3.74
N THR A 194 17.65 28.96 -3.13
CA THR A 194 17.71 29.97 -2.07
C THR A 194 18.79 30.97 -2.43
N ASP A 195 18.58 32.25 -2.12
CA ASP A 195 19.66 33.23 -2.24
C ASP A 195 20.72 33.01 -1.14
N PRO A 196 21.96 33.51 -1.32
CA PRO A 196 23.05 33.33 -0.36
C PRO A 196 22.79 33.89 1.05
N LEU A 197 21.82 34.79 1.19
CA LEU A 197 21.45 35.47 2.44
C LEU A 197 20.23 34.81 3.11
N GLY A 198 19.59 33.83 2.45
CA GLY A 198 18.41 33.11 2.95
C GLY A 198 17.14 33.96 3.03
N VAL A 199 17.05 35.08 2.31
CA VAL A 199 15.94 36.05 2.37
C VAL A 199 14.72 35.55 1.57
N LEU A 200 14.99 34.92 0.43
CA LEU A 200 14.06 34.46 -0.57
C LEU A 200 14.39 32.99 -0.90
N LYS A 201 13.36 32.15 -0.87
CA LYS A 201 13.41 30.73 -1.24
C LYS A 201 12.41 30.51 -2.36
N ARG A 202 12.74 29.66 -3.33
CA ARG A 202 11.80 29.21 -4.34
C ARG A 202 11.89 27.70 -4.46
N GLU A 203 10.73 27.07 -4.30
CA GLU A 203 10.57 25.62 -4.42
C GLU A 203 9.69 25.30 -5.63
N VAL A 204 10.06 24.27 -6.38
CA VAL A 204 9.24 23.73 -7.46
C VAL A 204 9.25 22.22 -7.36
N ALA A 205 8.08 21.65 -7.04
CA ALA A 205 7.87 20.22 -6.98
C ALA A 205 7.53 19.64 -8.36
N TRP A 206 8.09 18.47 -8.67
CA TRP A 206 7.67 17.65 -9.81
C TRP A 206 6.66 16.62 -9.35
N ALA A 207 5.63 16.36 -10.16
CA ALA A 207 4.47 15.59 -9.73
C ALA A 207 4.73 14.08 -9.54
N ASP A 208 5.84 13.56 -10.06
CA ASP A 208 6.10 12.13 -10.10
C ASP A 208 6.53 11.60 -8.72
N VAL A 209 5.84 10.56 -8.27
CA VAL A 209 6.12 9.82 -7.04
C VAL A 209 6.30 8.35 -7.41
N HIS A 210 7.47 7.80 -7.08
CA HIS A 210 7.80 6.41 -7.33
C HIS A 210 7.58 5.59 -6.06
N ARG A 211 6.87 4.45 -6.20
CA ARG A 211 6.63 3.55 -5.07
C ARG A 211 7.60 2.38 -5.10
N LEU A 212 8.39 2.24 -4.04
CA LEU A 212 9.25 1.08 -3.80
C LEU A 212 8.57 0.15 -2.79
N PHE A 213 8.21 -1.05 -3.21
CA PHE A 213 7.66 -2.09 -2.32
C PHE A 213 8.81 -2.85 -1.66
N VAL A 214 8.87 -2.79 -0.33
CA VAL A 214 9.83 -3.54 0.48
C VAL A 214 9.16 -4.81 0.98
N HIS A 215 9.43 -5.92 0.31
CA HIS A 215 8.88 -7.23 0.59
C HIS A 215 9.44 -7.80 1.90
N PRO A 216 8.65 -8.59 2.66
CA PRO A 216 9.17 -9.30 3.81
C PRO A 216 10.24 -10.33 3.39
N VAL A 217 11.15 -10.65 4.32
CA VAL A 217 12.12 -11.75 4.12
C VAL A 217 11.34 -13.06 4.06
N THR A 218 11.69 -13.96 3.15
CA THR A 218 11.01 -15.26 3.02
C THR A 218 12.00 -16.41 2.94
N VAL A 219 11.57 -17.59 3.40
CA VAL A 219 12.35 -18.83 3.37
C VAL A 219 11.68 -19.87 2.48
N SER A 220 12.50 -20.74 1.89
CA SER A 220 12.00 -21.85 1.07
C SER A 220 11.48 -22.98 1.94
N ILE A 221 10.17 -23.18 1.95
CA ILE A 221 9.49 -24.24 2.70
C ILE A 221 9.39 -25.52 1.84
N PRO A 222 9.56 -26.73 2.41
CA PRO A 222 9.34 -27.99 1.67
C PRO A 222 7.89 -28.17 1.21
N SER A 223 7.66 -29.10 0.27
CA SER A 223 6.32 -29.29 -0.30
C SER A 223 5.41 -29.88 0.76
N THR A 224 4.33 -29.17 1.07
CA THR A 224 3.34 -29.59 2.07
C THR A 224 2.47 -30.76 1.57
N SER A 225 2.62 -31.16 0.30
CA SER A 225 1.82 -32.20 -0.37
C SER A 225 1.95 -33.62 0.20
N ALA A 226 3.09 -33.99 0.80
CA ALA A 226 3.29 -35.36 1.28
C ALA A 226 2.88 -35.57 2.76
N GLY A 227 3.09 -34.56 3.62
CA GLY A 227 2.96 -34.70 5.08
C GLY A 227 1.57 -34.43 5.64
N PHE A 228 1.03 -33.25 5.32
CA PHE A 228 -0.25 -32.81 5.90
C PHE A 228 -1.46 -33.50 5.29
N VAL A 229 -1.36 -33.93 4.03
CA VAL A 229 -2.42 -34.72 3.38
C VAL A 229 -2.51 -36.12 4.00
N ARG A 230 -1.38 -36.73 4.39
CA ARG A 230 -1.37 -38.04 5.09
C ARG A 230 -2.00 -38.00 6.47
N ASP A 231 -1.84 -36.90 7.20
CA ASP A 231 -2.45 -36.71 8.52
C ASP A 231 -3.97 -36.42 8.41
N LEU A 232 -4.40 -35.82 7.29
CA LEU A 232 -5.80 -35.68 6.90
C LEU A 232 -6.43 -37.02 6.49
N GLU A 233 -5.69 -37.87 5.77
CA GLU A 233 -6.10 -39.25 5.43
C GLU A 233 -6.11 -40.18 6.66
N GLY A 234 -5.34 -39.84 7.71
CA GLY A 234 -5.34 -40.54 9.00
C GLY A 234 -6.59 -40.32 9.85
N ASN A 235 -7.37 -39.26 9.55
CA ASN A 235 -8.73 -39.10 10.04
C ASN A 235 -9.70 -39.46 8.90
N PRO A 236 -10.25 -40.68 8.88
CA PRO A 236 -11.18 -41.09 7.84
C PRO A 236 -12.51 -40.38 8.06
N THR A 237 -12.65 -39.15 7.58
CA THR A 237 -13.96 -38.66 7.17
C THR A 237 -14.07 -38.86 5.67
N SER A 238 -14.27 -40.12 5.31
CA SER A 238 -14.87 -40.50 4.03
C SER A 238 -16.36 -40.14 4.09
N ASP A 239 -16.67 -38.84 4.07
CA ASP A 239 -18.04 -38.41 3.87
C ASP A 239 -18.43 -38.77 2.44
N ILE A 240 -19.10 -39.91 2.33
CA ILE A 240 -19.62 -40.47 1.09
C ILE A 240 -20.88 -39.69 0.73
N VAL A 241 -20.84 -38.98 -0.40
CA VAL A 241 -21.98 -38.25 -0.94
C VAL A 241 -22.46 -38.88 -2.26
N ASP A 242 -23.76 -38.77 -2.53
CA ASP A 242 -24.42 -39.33 -3.73
C ASP A 242 -24.09 -38.53 -5.03
N SER A 243 -23.17 -37.55 -4.95
CA SER A 243 -22.54 -36.79 -6.06
C SER A 243 -21.41 -35.97 -5.44
N ASP A 244 -20.16 -35.93 -5.92
CA ASP A 244 -19.74 -35.45 -7.24
C ASP A 244 -18.22 -35.75 -7.52
N ILE A 245 -17.86 -35.70 -8.80
CA ILE A 245 -16.54 -35.59 -9.50
C ILE A 245 -15.46 -36.71 -9.42
N SER A 246 -15.24 -37.49 -8.35
CA SER A 246 -14.27 -38.63 -8.39
C SER A 246 -14.89 -40.00 -8.15
N PHE A 247 -14.80 -40.90 -9.14
CA PHE A 247 -15.22 -42.29 -9.00
C PHE A 247 -14.36 -43.01 -7.95
N HIS A 248 -14.99 -43.47 -6.88
CA HIS A 248 -14.32 -44.17 -5.79
C HIS A 248 -14.50 -45.68 -5.90
N ALA A 249 -15.76 -46.14 -5.90
CA ALA A 249 -16.10 -47.57 -5.90
C ALA A 249 -17.47 -47.84 -6.56
N ILE A 250 -17.77 -49.12 -6.80
CA ILE A 250 -19.09 -49.59 -7.23
C ILE A 250 -19.66 -50.44 -6.10
N ARG A 251 -20.83 -50.07 -5.57
CA ARG A 251 -21.53 -50.84 -4.52
C ARG A 251 -22.93 -51.26 -4.95
N GLU A 252 -23.51 -52.19 -4.20
CA GLU A 252 -24.92 -52.58 -4.38
C GLU A 252 -25.83 -51.40 -4.01
N TYR A 253 -26.90 -51.22 -4.78
CA TYR A 253 -27.91 -50.18 -4.61
C TYR A 253 -28.61 -50.32 -3.26
N ALA A 254 -28.72 -49.22 -2.52
CA ALA A 254 -29.52 -49.11 -1.31
C ALA A 254 -30.74 -48.20 -1.56
N PRO A 255 -31.89 -48.46 -0.91
CA PRO A 255 -33.05 -47.57 -0.99
C PRO A 255 -32.68 -46.14 -0.54
N GLY A 256 -32.75 -45.18 -1.46
CA GLY A 256 -32.35 -43.79 -1.24
C GLY A 256 -31.31 -43.28 -2.23
N ASP A 257 -30.59 -44.19 -2.89
CA ASP A 257 -29.59 -43.84 -3.92
C ASP A 257 -30.26 -43.27 -5.18
N GLY A 258 -29.70 -42.21 -5.75
CA GLY A 258 -30.19 -41.60 -6.98
C GLY A 258 -30.10 -42.55 -8.19
N GLN A 259 -31.21 -42.80 -8.88
CA GLN A 259 -31.25 -43.66 -10.08
C GLN A 259 -30.27 -43.23 -11.19
N ARG A 260 -29.92 -41.93 -11.25
CA ARG A 260 -28.92 -41.37 -12.19
C ARG A 260 -27.51 -41.95 -12.00
N ASN A 261 -27.21 -42.46 -10.80
CA ASN A 261 -25.88 -42.96 -10.44
C ASN A 261 -25.70 -44.46 -10.75
N VAL A 262 -26.73 -45.13 -11.27
CA VAL A 262 -26.68 -46.57 -11.58
C VAL A 262 -25.62 -46.87 -12.65
N HIS A 263 -24.74 -47.81 -12.34
CA HIS A 263 -23.74 -48.33 -13.25
C HIS A 263 -24.30 -49.52 -14.04
N TRP A 264 -24.98 -49.22 -15.15
CA TRP A 264 -25.68 -50.22 -15.98
C TRP A 264 -24.79 -51.37 -16.44
N LYS A 265 -23.52 -51.11 -16.76
CA LYS A 265 -22.57 -52.15 -17.20
C LYS A 265 -22.22 -53.15 -16.11
N SER A 266 -22.13 -52.73 -14.85
CA SER A 266 -21.90 -53.64 -13.72
C SER A 266 -23.19 -54.36 -13.35
N THR A 267 -24.31 -53.62 -13.33
CA THR A 267 -25.65 -54.17 -13.10
C THR A 267 -25.98 -55.31 -14.07
N ALA A 268 -25.64 -55.16 -15.36
CA ALA A 268 -25.82 -56.19 -16.38
C ALA A 268 -24.96 -57.45 -16.16
N LYS A 269 -23.83 -57.33 -15.45
CA LYS A 269 -22.92 -58.47 -15.17
C LYS A 269 -23.27 -59.19 -13.87
N THR A 270 -23.65 -58.48 -12.82
CA THR A 270 -23.96 -59.06 -11.51
C THR A 270 -25.44 -59.39 -11.32
N GLY A 271 -26.34 -58.90 -12.18
CA GLY A 271 -27.79 -59.10 -12.06
C GLY A 271 -28.44 -58.35 -10.89
N LYS A 272 -27.67 -57.52 -10.19
CA LYS A 272 -28.08 -56.69 -9.05
C LYS A 272 -27.84 -55.22 -9.40
N LEU A 273 -28.70 -54.31 -8.96
CA LEU A 273 -28.52 -52.87 -9.18
C LEU A 273 -27.23 -52.40 -8.50
N MET A 274 -26.30 -51.86 -9.28
CA MET A 274 -25.03 -51.34 -8.80
C MET A 274 -24.98 -49.83 -8.99
N VAL A 275 -24.49 -49.08 -8.00
CA VAL A 275 -24.41 -47.62 -8.01
C VAL A 275 -22.94 -47.18 -7.99
N ARG A 276 -22.62 -46.13 -8.76
CA ARG A 276 -21.33 -45.44 -8.68
C ARG A 276 -21.26 -44.67 -7.36
N GLN A 277 -20.27 -44.97 -6.54
CA GLN A 277 -19.96 -44.20 -5.34
C GLN A 277 -18.91 -43.15 -5.70
N PHE A 278 -19.22 -41.89 -5.42
CA PHE A 278 -18.30 -40.78 -5.63
C PHE A 278 -17.66 -40.41 -4.30
N GLU A 279 -16.36 -40.13 -4.32
CA GLU A 279 -15.64 -39.50 -3.22
C GLU A 279 -15.67 -37.99 -3.45
N GLU A 280 -16.03 -37.22 -2.43
CA GLU A 280 -16.02 -35.77 -2.52
C GLU A 280 -14.57 -35.31 -2.76
N SER A 281 -14.25 -34.93 -4.00
CA SER A 281 -13.02 -34.20 -4.27
C SER A 281 -13.19 -32.80 -3.66
N ARG A 282 -13.05 -32.66 -2.34
CA ARG A 282 -12.91 -31.34 -1.74
C ARG A 282 -11.72 -30.70 -2.44
N ARG A 283 -11.94 -29.58 -3.11
CA ARG A 283 -10.83 -28.70 -3.48
C ARG A 283 -10.18 -28.35 -2.16
N SER A 284 -8.99 -28.90 -1.92
CA SER A 284 -8.29 -28.73 -0.66
C SER A 284 -7.75 -27.32 -0.59
N ARG A 285 -8.62 -26.37 -0.18
CA ARG A 285 -8.25 -24.97 -0.08
C ARG A 285 -7.44 -24.76 1.19
N LEU A 286 -6.26 -24.16 1.03
CA LEU A 286 -5.37 -23.79 2.11
C LEU A 286 -5.64 -22.35 2.50
N ALA A 287 -6.00 -22.13 3.77
CA ALA A 287 -6.17 -20.81 4.35
C ALA A 287 -4.90 -20.36 5.10
N ILE A 288 -4.50 -19.12 4.90
CA ILE A 288 -3.45 -18.43 5.67
C ILE A 288 -4.11 -17.24 6.37
N ALA A 289 -4.28 -17.35 7.68
CA ALA A 289 -4.80 -16.29 8.52
C ALA A 289 -3.62 -15.60 9.24
N LEU A 290 -3.49 -14.28 9.10
CA LEU A 290 -2.46 -13.49 9.77
C LEU A 290 -3.12 -12.50 10.74
N SER A 291 -2.68 -12.48 11.99
CA SER A 291 -3.10 -11.42 12.91
C SER A 291 -2.45 -10.09 12.54
N LEU A 292 -3.23 -9.00 12.55
CA LEU A 292 -2.69 -7.63 12.56
C LEU A 292 -2.91 -6.93 13.90
N ARG A 293 -3.40 -7.64 14.92
CA ARG A 293 -3.77 -7.02 16.19
C ARG A 293 -2.55 -6.91 17.09
N ALA A 294 -2.21 -5.68 17.47
CA ALA A 294 -0.93 -5.37 18.11
C ALA A 294 -0.72 -6.07 19.47
N ASP A 295 -1.78 -6.33 20.25
CA ASP A 295 -1.66 -7.03 21.55
C ASP A 295 -1.49 -8.55 21.42
N GLU A 296 -1.58 -9.09 20.20
CA GLU A 296 -1.33 -10.48 19.87
C GLU A 296 0.15 -10.74 19.54
N TYR A 297 0.98 -9.71 19.70
CA TYR A 297 2.42 -9.70 19.54
C TYR A 297 3.08 -9.04 20.75
N ALA A 298 4.20 -9.57 21.22
CA ALA A 298 4.97 -8.96 22.30
C ALA A 298 5.92 -7.86 21.79
N SER A 299 6.29 -7.90 20.50
CA SER A 299 7.19 -6.95 19.85
C SER A 299 6.90 -6.83 18.35
N ASP A 300 7.41 -5.76 17.73
CA ASP A 300 7.35 -5.58 16.27
C ASP A 300 8.11 -6.70 15.54
N GLU A 301 9.19 -7.22 16.13
CA GLU A 301 9.96 -8.34 15.56
C GLU A 301 9.12 -9.62 15.40
N GLU A 302 8.26 -9.93 16.37
CA GLU A 302 7.32 -11.06 16.26
C GLU A 302 6.35 -10.87 15.10
N PHE A 303 5.87 -9.63 14.91
CA PHE A 303 4.96 -9.30 13.83
C PHE A 303 5.64 -9.38 12.46
N GLU A 304 6.86 -8.84 12.32
CA GLU A 304 7.67 -8.98 11.09
C GLU A 304 7.95 -10.46 10.77
N MET A 305 8.21 -11.28 11.78
CA MET A 305 8.40 -12.73 11.62
C MET A 305 7.12 -13.43 11.17
N ALA A 306 5.97 -13.07 11.74
CA ALA A 306 4.67 -13.60 11.34
C ALA A 306 4.34 -13.28 9.87
N VAL A 307 4.60 -12.04 9.44
CA VAL A 307 4.41 -11.63 8.04
C VAL A 307 5.37 -12.39 7.12
N SER A 308 6.61 -12.57 7.54
CA SER A 308 7.62 -13.35 6.82
C SER A 308 7.25 -14.84 6.69
N ALA A 309 6.68 -15.43 7.75
CA ALA A 309 6.17 -16.80 7.75
C ALA A 309 4.94 -16.94 6.82
N ALA A 310 4.01 -15.98 6.86
CA ALA A 310 2.86 -15.92 5.97
C ALA A 310 3.29 -15.81 4.49
N GLY A 311 4.25 -14.92 4.21
CA GLY A 311 4.87 -14.75 2.90
C GLY A 311 5.49 -16.05 2.39
N SER A 312 6.31 -16.70 3.22
CA SER A 312 6.97 -17.96 2.89
C SER A 312 5.98 -19.08 2.57
N LEU A 313 4.92 -19.21 3.37
CA LEU A 313 3.86 -20.20 3.17
C LEU A 313 3.05 -19.94 1.90
N GLY A 314 2.65 -18.69 1.67
CA GLY A 314 1.90 -18.29 0.48
C GLY A 314 2.72 -18.47 -0.80
N ILE A 315 4.00 -18.08 -0.80
CA ILE A 315 4.91 -18.35 -1.94
C ILE A 315 4.94 -19.84 -2.24
N ARG A 316 5.07 -20.68 -1.20
CA ARG A 316 5.12 -22.12 -1.39
C ARG A 316 3.81 -22.66 -1.96
N ALA A 317 2.68 -22.25 -1.42
CA ALA A 317 1.35 -22.66 -1.88
C ALA A 317 1.11 -22.27 -3.34
N ILE A 318 1.49 -21.05 -3.74
CA ILE A 318 1.39 -20.57 -5.14
C ILE A 318 2.28 -21.42 -6.06
N ARG A 319 3.53 -21.69 -5.65
CA ARG A 319 4.47 -22.51 -6.45
C ARG A 319 4.00 -23.96 -6.61
N ASP A 320 3.33 -24.50 -5.59
CA ASP A 320 2.75 -25.84 -5.63
C ASP A 320 1.41 -25.89 -6.39
N GLY A 321 0.92 -24.75 -6.90
CA GLY A 321 -0.36 -24.67 -7.62
C GLY A 321 -1.58 -24.96 -6.74
N ARG A 322 -1.48 -24.75 -5.42
CA ARG A 322 -2.59 -24.96 -4.48
C ARG A 322 -3.64 -23.85 -4.60
N ASP A 323 -4.89 -24.21 -4.34
CA ASP A 323 -5.93 -23.22 -4.09
C ASP A 323 -5.68 -22.61 -2.70
N VAL A 324 -5.12 -21.41 -2.67
CA VAL A 324 -4.73 -20.71 -1.45
C VAL A 324 -5.52 -19.42 -1.30
N VAL A 325 -6.00 -19.20 -0.09
CA VAL A 325 -6.62 -17.95 0.34
C VAL A 325 -5.82 -17.41 1.52
N ALA A 326 -5.45 -16.14 1.45
CA ALA A 326 -4.73 -15.48 2.53
C ALA A 326 -5.55 -14.28 2.97
N PHE A 327 -5.69 -14.13 4.29
CA PHE A 327 -6.46 -13.06 4.88
C PHE A 327 -5.86 -12.64 6.22
N ALA A 328 -6.20 -11.45 6.66
CA ALA A 328 -5.75 -10.91 7.93
C ALA A 328 -6.83 -10.12 8.65
N SER A 329 -6.58 -9.83 9.93
CA SER A 329 -7.37 -8.84 10.67
C SER A 329 -7.41 -7.53 9.88
N ASP A 330 -8.54 -6.86 9.85
CA ASP A 330 -8.65 -5.52 9.27
C ASP A 330 -8.78 -4.48 10.38
N GLU A 331 -8.37 -3.24 10.08
CA GLU A 331 -8.48 -2.14 11.03
C GLU A 331 -9.92 -1.67 11.10
N ILE A 332 -10.49 -1.67 12.31
CA ILE A 332 -11.86 -1.21 12.53
C ILE A 332 -11.80 0.26 13.00
N PRO A 333 -12.45 1.21 12.30
CA PRO A 333 -12.54 2.58 12.76
C PRO A 333 -13.14 2.66 14.18
N GLU A 334 -12.60 3.53 15.04
CA GLU A 334 -12.96 3.56 16.47
C GLU A 334 -14.46 3.74 16.72
N PHE A 335 -15.15 4.52 15.88
CA PHE A 335 -16.59 4.79 15.98
C PHE A 335 -17.48 3.58 15.63
N ALA A 336 -16.92 2.55 15.00
CA ALA A 336 -17.64 1.36 14.57
C ALA A 336 -17.24 0.09 15.34
N ARG A 337 -16.46 0.23 16.41
CA ARG A 337 -15.95 -0.86 17.24
C ARG A 337 -17.12 -1.69 17.79
N GLY A 338 -17.29 -2.91 17.26
CA GLY A 338 -18.33 -3.87 17.65
C GLY A 338 -19.55 -4.00 16.72
N SER A 339 -19.73 -3.07 15.77
CA SER A 339 -20.84 -3.14 14.78
C SER A 339 -20.38 -3.65 13.41
N ILE A 340 -19.12 -3.37 13.05
CA ILE A 340 -18.54 -3.79 11.78
C ILE A 340 -17.53 -4.91 12.03
N ARG A 341 -17.66 -6.00 11.27
CA ARG A 341 -16.66 -7.05 11.17
C ARG A 341 -16.16 -7.12 9.73
N SER A 342 -14.88 -6.82 9.51
CA SER A 342 -14.20 -6.99 8.22
C SER A 342 -12.94 -7.83 8.37
N ILE A 343 -12.64 -8.58 7.32
CA ILE A 343 -11.34 -9.22 7.12
C ILE A 343 -10.71 -8.65 5.86
N ARG A 344 -9.39 -8.50 5.87
CA ARG A 344 -8.64 -8.12 4.69
C ARG A 344 -8.24 -9.38 3.95
N THR A 345 -8.70 -9.56 2.72
CA THR A 345 -8.24 -10.66 1.85
C THR A 345 -7.10 -10.18 0.96
N PHE A 346 -6.04 -10.97 0.87
CA PHE A 346 -4.87 -10.68 0.03
C PHE A 346 -5.00 -11.27 -1.37
N THR A 347 -4.32 -10.66 -2.33
CA THR A 347 -4.34 -11.05 -3.74
C THR A 347 -3.29 -12.13 -4.01
N VAL A 348 -3.69 -13.40 -3.87
CA VAL A 348 -2.79 -14.56 -3.99
C VAL A 348 -2.64 -15.09 -5.44
N LEU A 349 -2.82 -14.23 -6.44
CA LEU A 349 -2.73 -14.60 -7.87
C LEU A 349 -1.30 -14.93 -8.31
N SER A 350 -0.32 -14.26 -7.71
CA SER A 350 1.11 -14.43 -7.99
C SER A 350 1.91 -14.16 -6.73
N THR A 351 3.13 -14.70 -6.66
CA THR A 351 4.08 -14.36 -5.57
C THR A 351 4.27 -12.85 -5.46
N ARG A 352 4.36 -12.14 -6.59
CA ARG A 352 4.58 -10.70 -6.62
C ARG A 352 3.45 -9.93 -5.94
N THR A 353 2.21 -10.13 -6.39
CA THR A 353 1.04 -9.42 -5.85
C THR A 353 0.79 -9.74 -4.38
N PHE A 354 1.02 -11.00 -3.98
CA PHE A 354 0.88 -11.41 -2.59
C PHE A 354 1.88 -10.71 -1.67
N LEU A 355 3.16 -10.64 -2.08
CA LEU A 355 4.19 -9.94 -1.31
C LEU A 355 3.98 -8.41 -1.31
N ASP A 356 3.46 -7.84 -2.40
CA ASP A 356 3.10 -6.42 -2.44
C ASP A 356 2.03 -6.08 -1.38
N ASP A 357 0.99 -6.92 -1.27
CA ASP A 357 -0.06 -6.77 -0.25
C ASP A 357 0.50 -6.92 1.18
N LEU A 358 1.38 -7.90 1.40
CA LEU A 358 2.05 -8.09 2.70
C LEU A 358 3.02 -6.96 3.06
N SER A 359 3.52 -6.21 2.08
CA SER A 359 4.37 -5.04 2.31
C SER A 359 3.57 -3.85 2.83
N ALA A 360 2.26 -3.78 2.55
CA ALA A 360 1.41 -2.64 2.88
C ALA A 360 0.67 -2.78 4.23
N ILE A 361 0.75 -3.92 4.90
CA ILE A 361 0.10 -4.15 6.20
C ILE A 361 0.97 -3.66 7.36
N ALA A 362 0.33 -3.27 8.45
CA ALA A 362 0.96 -2.91 9.73
C ALA A 362 0.13 -3.48 10.89
N SER A 363 0.73 -3.62 12.07
CA SER A 363 -0.02 -3.99 13.27
C SER A 363 -0.84 -2.78 13.74
N SER A 364 -2.04 -3.03 14.25
CA SER A 364 -2.93 -1.98 14.78
C SER A 364 -3.56 -2.45 16.09
N GLY A 365 -3.64 -1.55 17.07
CA GLY A 365 -4.37 -1.81 18.32
C GLY A 365 -5.88 -1.93 18.13
N ASN A 366 -6.39 -1.44 16.99
CA ASN A 366 -7.81 -1.47 16.63
C ASN A 366 -8.18 -2.62 15.69
N ALA A 367 -7.24 -3.50 15.36
CA ALA A 367 -7.53 -4.64 14.52
C ALA A 367 -8.38 -5.68 15.25
N MET A 368 -9.20 -6.40 14.47
CA MET A 368 -10.05 -7.48 14.97
C MET A 368 -9.22 -8.62 15.59
N PRO A 369 -9.67 -9.20 16.73
CA PRO A 369 -9.05 -10.40 17.31
C PRO A 369 -9.03 -11.57 16.32
N LEU A 370 -7.95 -12.35 16.36
CA LEU A 370 -7.73 -13.43 15.39
C LEU A 370 -8.81 -14.51 15.41
N GLU A 371 -9.43 -14.76 16.56
CA GLU A 371 -10.51 -15.73 16.68
C GLU A 371 -11.77 -15.29 15.92
N ASP A 372 -12.07 -13.99 15.93
CA ASP A 372 -13.20 -13.41 15.20
C ASP A 372 -12.92 -13.37 13.70
N VAL A 373 -11.67 -13.09 13.31
CA VAL A 373 -11.20 -13.18 11.91
C VAL A 373 -11.38 -14.59 11.37
N CYS A 374 -10.96 -15.60 12.13
CA CYS A 374 -11.12 -17.01 11.76
C CYS A 374 -12.61 -17.39 11.66
N ALA A 375 -13.43 -16.95 12.61
CA ALA A 375 -14.86 -17.21 12.59
C ALA A 375 -15.55 -16.59 11.36
N LEU A 376 -15.20 -15.36 11.00
CA LEU A 376 -15.74 -14.68 9.83
C LEU A 376 -15.24 -15.33 8.53
N ALA A 377 -13.95 -15.66 8.45
CA ALA A 377 -13.38 -16.34 7.29
C ALA A 377 -14.04 -17.70 7.03
N SER A 378 -14.31 -18.47 8.08
CA SER A 378 -15.03 -19.75 8.02
C SER A 378 -16.45 -19.62 7.45
N GLN A 379 -17.12 -18.48 7.64
CA GLN A 379 -18.45 -18.21 7.10
C GLN A 379 -18.42 -17.72 5.64
N VAL A 380 -17.40 -16.94 5.28
CA VAL A 380 -17.33 -16.25 3.98
C VAL A 380 -16.59 -17.09 2.93
N ILE A 381 -15.65 -17.93 3.36
CA ILE A 381 -14.76 -18.69 2.48
C ILE A 381 -15.11 -20.18 2.60
N PRO A 382 -15.77 -20.77 1.59
CA PRO A 382 -16.08 -22.19 1.59
C PRO A 382 -14.84 -23.07 1.32
N ASP A 383 -14.98 -24.35 1.64
CA ASP A 383 -14.08 -25.45 1.27
C ASP A 383 -12.66 -25.38 1.85
N ILE A 384 -12.46 -24.63 2.94
CA ILE A 384 -11.19 -24.65 3.69
C ILE A 384 -10.97 -26.07 4.23
N SER A 385 -9.80 -26.66 3.91
CA SER A 385 -9.41 -27.97 4.42
C SER A 385 -8.30 -27.87 5.47
N ILE A 386 -7.39 -26.90 5.29
CA ILE A 386 -6.30 -26.62 6.22
C ILE A 386 -6.24 -25.12 6.45
N ALA A 387 -6.14 -24.70 7.71
CA ALA A 387 -5.94 -23.32 8.10
C ALA A 387 -4.63 -23.15 8.87
N PHE A 388 -3.69 -22.39 8.30
CA PHE A 388 -2.52 -21.88 9.00
C PHE A 388 -2.87 -20.54 9.64
N VAL A 389 -2.78 -20.45 10.96
CA VAL A 389 -3.13 -19.26 11.73
C VAL A 389 -1.87 -18.71 12.37
N ILE A 390 -1.43 -17.52 11.98
CA ILE A 390 -0.11 -16.97 12.31
C ILE A 390 -0.29 -15.79 13.27
N CYS A 391 0.39 -15.85 14.42
CA CYS A 391 0.26 -14.92 15.54
C CYS A 391 1.56 -14.83 16.37
N GLY A 392 1.61 -13.88 17.30
CA GLY A 392 2.74 -13.68 18.22
C GLY A 392 2.57 -14.38 19.57
N SER A 393 3.60 -14.28 20.41
CA SER A 393 3.77 -15.07 21.64
C SER A 393 2.77 -14.76 22.75
N THR A 394 2.08 -13.62 22.70
CA THR A 394 1.09 -13.23 23.71
C THR A 394 -0.21 -14.03 23.59
N MET A 395 -0.39 -14.80 22.52
CA MET A 395 -1.47 -15.77 22.38
C MET A 395 -1.35 -16.90 23.41
N THR A 396 -2.23 -16.86 24.41
CA THR A 396 -2.28 -17.91 25.44
C THR A 396 -2.77 -19.23 24.84
N SER A 397 -2.39 -20.35 25.47
CA SER A 397 -2.85 -21.69 25.07
C SER A 397 -4.38 -21.80 25.03
N ALA A 398 -5.09 -21.09 25.91
CA ALA A 398 -6.55 -21.06 25.92
C ALA A 398 -7.13 -20.38 24.67
N ARG A 399 -6.54 -19.25 24.24
CA ARG A 399 -6.94 -18.56 23.00
C ARG A 399 -6.61 -19.38 21.76
N LEU A 400 -5.43 -20.01 21.72
CA LEU A 400 -5.05 -20.91 20.62
C LEU A 400 -5.99 -22.12 20.51
N HIS A 401 -6.40 -22.71 21.64
CA HIS A 401 -7.38 -23.79 21.63
C HIS A 401 -8.77 -23.31 21.22
N ALA A 402 -9.16 -22.07 21.55
CA ALA A 402 -10.43 -21.49 21.11
C ALA A 402 -10.54 -21.36 19.58
N LEU A 403 -9.42 -21.32 18.84
CA LEU A 403 -9.42 -21.34 17.37
C LEU A 403 -10.05 -22.62 16.79
N THR A 404 -9.92 -23.76 17.47
CA THR A 404 -10.54 -25.04 17.06
C THR A 404 -12.07 -24.92 16.95
N LEU A 405 -12.67 -24.07 17.79
CA LEU A 405 -14.12 -23.85 17.81
C LEU A 405 -14.58 -22.88 16.72
N LYS A 406 -13.67 -22.23 15.99
CA LYS A 406 -14.01 -21.21 14.98
C LYS A 406 -14.10 -21.79 13.56
N PHE A 407 -13.47 -22.93 13.32
CA PHE A 407 -13.58 -23.66 12.06
C PHE A 407 -14.46 -24.91 12.22
N PRO A 408 -15.06 -25.43 11.13
CA PRO A 408 -15.75 -26.72 11.15
C PRO A 408 -14.80 -27.85 11.56
N ALA A 409 -15.34 -28.91 12.16
CA ALA A 409 -14.54 -30.05 12.66
C ALA A 409 -13.68 -30.75 11.60
N ALA A 410 -14.01 -30.59 10.32
CA ALA A 410 -13.25 -31.16 9.20
C ALA A 410 -11.99 -30.36 8.81
N VAL A 411 -11.78 -29.17 9.39
CA VAL A 411 -10.64 -28.30 9.05
C VAL A 411 -9.47 -28.61 9.98
N SER A 412 -8.31 -28.94 9.41
CA SER A 412 -7.07 -29.07 10.17
C SER A 412 -6.46 -27.70 10.45
N ILE A 413 -6.22 -27.39 11.72
CA ILE A 413 -5.70 -26.07 12.14
C ILE A 413 -4.26 -26.21 12.61
N VAL A 414 -3.40 -25.34 12.06
CA VAL A 414 -2.00 -25.20 12.45
C VAL A 414 -1.75 -23.77 12.89
N ALA A 415 -1.57 -23.56 14.19
CA ALA A 415 -1.19 -22.26 14.71
C ALA A 415 0.34 -22.10 14.62
N VAL A 416 0.81 -21.04 13.98
CA VAL A 416 2.22 -20.66 13.93
C VAL A 416 2.42 -19.51 14.91
N LEU A 417 3.13 -19.78 16.00
CA LEU A 417 3.44 -18.85 17.07
C LEU A 417 4.85 -18.29 16.86
N CYS A 418 4.95 -17.00 16.62
CA CYS A 418 6.24 -16.31 16.46
C CYS A 418 6.71 -15.83 17.84
N ASP A 419 7.82 -16.38 18.31
CA ASP A 419 8.41 -16.05 19.62
C ASP A 419 9.94 -16.15 19.54
N PRO A 420 10.64 -15.03 19.21
CA PRO A 420 12.10 -14.99 19.11
C PRO A 420 12.85 -15.44 20.37
N ALA A 421 12.21 -15.39 21.54
CA ALA A 421 12.82 -15.80 22.80
C ALA A 421 12.69 -17.31 23.07
N SER A 422 11.83 -18.02 22.33
CA SER A 422 11.57 -19.44 22.51
C SER A 422 12.32 -20.31 21.52
N ALA A 423 12.83 -21.45 22.00
CA ALA A 423 13.35 -22.50 21.14
C ALA A 423 12.23 -23.12 20.27
N PRO A 424 12.53 -23.52 19.02
CA PRO A 424 11.54 -24.05 18.09
C PRO A 424 10.90 -25.34 18.60
N LYS A 425 9.57 -25.38 18.62
CA LYS A 425 8.80 -26.49 19.19
C LYS A 425 7.55 -26.75 18.38
N PHE A 426 7.10 -28.00 18.40
CA PHE A 426 5.81 -28.41 17.91
C PHE A 426 5.04 -29.11 19.03
N ARG A 427 3.77 -28.75 19.21
CA ARG A 427 2.88 -29.34 20.21
C ARG A 427 1.49 -29.48 19.61
N ASP A 428 0.81 -30.58 19.86
CA ASP A 428 -0.62 -30.69 19.56
C ASP A 428 -1.43 -30.32 20.81
N LEU A 429 -2.32 -29.34 20.65
CA LEU A 429 -3.23 -28.87 21.70
C LEU A 429 -4.66 -29.26 21.33
N SER A 430 -5.04 -30.50 21.65
CA SER A 430 -6.41 -31.00 21.55
C SER A 430 -7.07 -30.70 20.19
N GLY A 431 -6.34 -30.94 19.09
CA GLY A 431 -6.83 -30.73 17.72
C GLY A 431 -6.24 -29.51 17.00
N THR A 432 -5.45 -28.68 17.69
CA THR A 432 -4.67 -27.59 17.07
C THR A 432 -3.19 -27.89 17.16
N GLY A 433 -2.53 -28.08 16.01
CA GLY A 433 -1.08 -28.17 15.95
C GLY A 433 -0.44 -26.80 16.14
N VAL A 434 0.26 -26.57 17.25
CA VAL A 434 0.99 -25.34 17.53
C VAL A 434 2.46 -25.49 17.16
N LEU A 435 2.93 -24.61 16.29
CA LEU A 435 4.28 -24.52 15.79
C LEU A 435 4.91 -23.23 16.31
N THR A 436 5.81 -23.33 17.29
CA THR A 436 6.56 -22.17 17.80
C THR A 436 7.86 -22.02 17.00
N ILE A 437 8.07 -20.85 16.41
CA ILE A 437 9.28 -20.49 15.67
C ILE A 437 10.00 -19.35 16.40
N GLY A 438 11.31 -19.50 16.60
CA GLY A 438 12.17 -18.46 17.18
C GLY A 438 12.96 -17.69 16.12
N VAL A 439 13.25 -18.34 14.99
CA VAL A 439 13.74 -17.69 13.78
C VAL A 439 12.98 -18.20 12.57
N LEU A 440 12.98 -17.44 11.47
CA LEU A 440 12.22 -17.78 10.28
C LEU A 440 12.62 -19.14 9.67
N ASP A 441 13.90 -19.53 9.78
CA ASP A 441 14.40 -20.82 9.25
C ASP A 441 13.90 -22.03 10.06
N ASP A 442 13.47 -21.84 11.31
CA ASP A 442 12.81 -22.89 12.10
C ASP A 442 11.52 -23.37 11.44
N PHE A 443 10.83 -22.45 10.75
CA PHE A 443 9.59 -22.76 10.06
C PHE A 443 9.80 -23.83 8.99
N ARG A 444 10.91 -23.72 8.24
CA ARG A 444 11.30 -24.71 7.24
C ARG A 444 11.61 -26.07 7.88
N SER A 445 12.40 -26.09 8.95
CA SER A 445 12.87 -27.33 9.58
C SER A 445 11.73 -28.10 10.26
N LEU A 446 10.83 -27.40 10.95
CA LEU A 446 9.70 -28.03 11.62
C LEU A 446 8.66 -28.57 10.63
N LEU A 447 8.40 -27.88 9.52
CA LEU A 447 7.53 -28.37 8.47
C LEU A 447 8.14 -29.58 7.74
N ALA A 448 9.46 -29.59 7.53
CA ALA A 448 10.15 -30.75 6.95
C ALA A 448 10.02 -32.01 7.82
N ARG A 449 10.17 -31.85 9.14
CA ARG A 449 10.08 -32.98 10.10
C ARG A 449 8.70 -33.61 10.17
N ARG A 450 7.64 -32.89 9.81
CA ARG A 450 6.27 -33.42 9.75
C ARG A 450 5.95 -34.06 8.38
N ALA A 451 6.71 -33.72 7.35
CA ALA A 451 6.45 -34.19 5.99
C ALA A 451 7.13 -35.51 5.63
N GLY A 452 8.22 -35.86 6.33
CA GLY A 452 8.84 -37.19 6.28
C GLY A 452 8.30 -38.06 7.39
#